data_AF-A0AAJ6E1G6-F1
#
_entry.id   AF-A0AAJ6E1G6-F1
#
_cell.length_a   1.000
_cell.length_b   1.000
_cell.length_c   1.000
_cell.angle_alpha   90.00
_cell.angle_beta   90.00
_cell.angle_gamma   90.00
#
_symmetry.space_group_name_H-M   'P 1'
#
loop_
_entity.id
_entity.type
_entity.pdbx_description
1 polymer ?
#
loop_
_entity_poly.entity_id
_entity_poly.type
_entity_poly.pdbx_seq_one_letter_code
_entity_poly.pdbx_strand_id
1 'polypeptide(L)' 'MPIEPPEIPPATPGTPSEPPPGIPPGNPQPDIVPPVHEPDAPPRPDELPPRIPEEIPPRGPNGPHTPNPATDAS' A
#
# COMPACT_ATOMS: atom_id res chain seq x y z
N MET A 1 -29.32 -7.88 55.73
CA MET A 1 -28.04 -7.88 54.97
C MET A 1 -28.23 -7.04 53.72
N PRO A 2 -27.28 -6.20 53.30
CA PRO A 2 -27.38 -5.56 52.00
C PRO A 2 -27.34 -6.63 50.91
N ILE A 3 -28.20 -6.50 49.90
CA ILE A 3 -28.25 -7.40 48.75
C ILE A 3 -27.37 -6.74 47.69
N GLU A 4 -26.27 -7.39 47.30
CA GLU A 4 -25.44 -6.88 46.23
C GLU A 4 -26.15 -7.08 44.88
N PRO A 5 -26.11 -6.07 43.99
CA PRO A 5 -26.73 -6.17 42.68
C PRO A 5 -25.97 -7.19 41.81
N PRO A 6 -26.69 -7.97 40.98
CA PRO A 6 -26.06 -8.92 40.08
C PRO A 6 -25.20 -8.20 39.02
N GLU A 7 -24.04 -8.76 38.72
CA GLU A 7 -23.17 -8.26 37.65
C GLU A 7 -23.76 -8.57 36.27
N ILE A 8 -23.68 -7.60 35.35
CA ILE A 8 -24.14 -7.76 33.96
C ILE A 8 -22.94 -8.14 33.09
N PRO A 9 -23.03 -9.21 32.28
CA PRO A 9 -21.94 -9.60 31.40
C PRO A 9 -21.69 -8.56 30.31
N PRO A 10 -20.47 -8.47 29.77
CA PRO A 10 -20.16 -7.58 28.67
C PRO A 10 -20.93 -7.96 27.40
N ALA A 11 -21.25 -6.97 26.57
CA ALA A 11 -21.93 -7.20 25.30
C ALA A 11 -21.06 -8.04 24.35
N THR A 12 -21.67 -8.99 23.65
CA THR A 12 -20.99 -9.71 22.57
C THR A 12 -20.82 -8.78 21.36
N PRO A 13 -19.60 -8.56 20.84
CA PRO A 13 -19.40 -7.81 19.61
C PRO A 13 -20.16 -8.45 18.44
N GLY A 14 -20.73 -7.64 17.56
CA GLY A 14 -21.41 -8.15 16.36
C GLY A 14 -20.44 -8.84 15.39
N THR A 15 -20.95 -9.69 14.50
CA THR A 15 -20.17 -10.24 13.39
C THR A 15 -20.07 -9.19 12.27
N PRO A 16 -18.86 -8.88 11.76
CA PRO A 16 -18.71 -8.02 10.59
C PRO A 16 -19.45 -8.62 9.40
N SER A 17 -20.23 -7.81 8.67
CA SER A 17 -20.77 -8.22 7.38
C SER A 17 -19.70 -8.06 6.30
N GLU A 18 -19.72 -8.96 5.31
CA GLU A 18 -18.93 -8.76 4.09
C GLU A 18 -19.38 -7.48 3.36
N PRO A 19 -18.45 -6.68 2.80
CA PRO A 19 -18.83 -5.60 1.90
C PRO A 19 -19.58 -6.15 0.67
N PRO A 20 -20.47 -5.38 0.05
CA PRO A 20 -21.10 -5.80 -1.19
C PRO A 20 -20.03 -6.07 -2.28
N PRO A 21 -20.31 -6.96 -3.25
CA PRO A 21 -19.42 -7.18 -4.38
C PRO A 21 -19.07 -5.84 -5.05
N GLY A 22 -17.78 -5.61 -5.28
CA GLY A 22 -17.33 -4.46 -6.04
C GLY A 22 -17.93 -4.49 -7.44
N ILE A 23 -18.50 -3.39 -7.90
CA ILE A 23 -18.83 -3.22 -9.32
C ILE A 23 -17.48 -3.24 -10.05
N PRO A 24 -17.25 -4.13 -11.03
CA PRO A 24 -16.02 -4.09 -11.79
C PRO A 24 -15.91 -2.69 -12.38
N PRO A 25 -14.71 -2.07 -12.35
CA PRO A 25 -14.51 -0.88 -13.14
C PRO A 25 -15.00 -1.22 -14.56
N GLY A 26 -15.83 -0.35 -15.15
CA GLY A 26 -16.27 -0.55 -16.53
C GLY A 26 -15.06 -0.73 -17.44
N ASN A 27 -15.25 -1.02 -18.73
CA ASN A 27 -14.14 -0.94 -19.67
C ASN A 27 -13.95 0.55 -20.04
N PRO A 28 -13.04 1.34 -19.40
CA PRO A 28 -12.64 2.58 -20.03
C PRO A 28 -11.86 2.15 -21.27
N GLN A 29 -12.52 2.12 -22.42
CA GLN A 29 -11.79 2.36 -23.64
C GLN A 29 -11.59 3.87 -23.68
N PRO A 30 -10.43 4.40 -23.25
CA PRO A 30 -10.17 5.81 -23.48
C PRO A 30 -10.13 6.03 -25.00
N ASP A 31 -10.71 7.13 -25.48
CA ASP A 31 -10.60 7.57 -26.87
C ASP A 31 -9.17 8.08 -27.21
N ILE A 32 -8.16 7.57 -26.51
CA ILE A 32 -6.76 7.94 -26.72
C ILE A 32 -6.29 7.26 -28.01
N VAL A 33 -6.04 8.09 -29.01
CA VAL A 33 -5.35 7.65 -30.23
C VAL A 33 -3.98 7.07 -29.86
N PRO A 34 -3.57 5.94 -30.47
CA PRO A 34 -2.22 5.42 -30.29
C PRO A 34 -1.17 6.48 -30.66
N PRO A 35 0.02 6.43 -30.04
CA PRO A 35 1.12 7.30 -30.43
C PRO A 35 1.42 7.17 -31.93
N VAL A 36 1.45 8.30 -32.64
CA VAL A 36 1.83 8.35 -34.05
C VAL A 36 3.36 8.21 -34.15
N HIS A 37 3.83 7.27 -34.96
CA HIS A 37 5.26 7.17 -35.27
C HIS A 37 5.59 8.12 -36.43
N GLU A 38 6.41 9.13 -36.18
CA GLU A 38 6.88 10.03 -37.23
C GLU A 38 7.95 9.33 -38.10
N PRO A 39 7.86 9.35 -39.44
CA PRO A 39 8.81 8.65 -40.31
C PRO A 39 10.26 9.12 -40.15
N ASP A 40 10.46 10.40 -39.85
CA ASP A 40 11.77 11.03 -39.72
C ASP A 40 12.25 11.13 -38.25
N ALA A 41 11.52 10.51 -37.31
CA ALA A 41 11.95 10.49 -35.91
C ALA A 41 13.27 9.73 -35.76
N PRO A 42 14.20 10.21 -34.91
CA PRO A 42 15.39 9.45 -34.58
C PRO A 42 15.01 8.13 -33.91
N PRO A 43 15.82 7.05 -34.09
CA PRO A 43 15.58 5.79 -33.42
C PRO A 43 15.58 5.98 -31.89
N ARG A 44 14.69 5.28 -31.20
CA ARG A 44 14.69 5.26 -29.74
C ARG A 44 15.99 4.63 -29.25
N PRO A 45 16.58 5.13 -28.15
CA PRO A 45 17.73 4.47 -27.53
C PRO A 45 17.38 3.04 -27.12
N ASP A 46 18.38 2.16 -27.16
CA ASP A 46 18.25 0.80 -26.63
C ASP A 46 18.00 0.84 -25.12
N GLU A 47 17.09 0.00 -24.65
CA GLU A 47 16.89 -0.18 -23.21
C GLU A 47 18.15 -0.79 -22.58
N LEU A 48 18.60 -0.20 -21.48
CA LEU A 48 19.72 -0.75 -20.74
C LEU A 48 19.29 -2.06 -20.06
N PRO A 49 20.21 -3.02 -19.90
CA PRO A 49 19.94 -4.20 -19.10
C PRO A 49 19.45 -3.82 -17.69
N PRO A 50 18.55 -4.61 -17.09
CA PRO A 50 18.08 -4.34 -15.74
C PRO A 50 19.27 -4.29 -14.79
N ARG A 51 19.42 -3.16 -14.08
CA ARG A 51 20.41 -3.04 -13.00
C ARG A 51 19.82 -3.70 -11.77
N ILE A 52 20.44 -4.77 -11.30
CA ILE A 52 20.16 -5.33 -9.98
C ILE A 52 20.89 -4.41 -8.99
N PRO A 53 20.18 -3.73 -8.06
CA PRO A 53 20.84 -2.99 -7.00
C PRO A 53 21.71 -3.95 -6.20
N GLU A 54 22.92 -3.51 -5.86
CA GLU A 54 23.73 -4.22 -4.87
C GLU A 54 22.94 -4.27 -3.56
N GLU A 55 22.90 -5.44 -2.93
CA GLU A 55 22.25 -5.58 -1.64
C GLU A 55 23.02 -4.72 -0.63
N ILE A 56 22.39 -3.65 -0.15
CA ILE A 56 22.97 -2.86 0.93
C ILE A 56 23.04 -3.80 2.13
N PRO A 57 24.21 -3.99 2.76
CA PRO A 57 24.31 -4.82 3.95
C PRO A 57 23.27 -4.35 4.97
N PRO A 58 22.57 -5.29 5.65
CA PRO A 58 21.66 -4.91 6.70
C PRO A 58 22.39 -4.00 7.67
N ARG A 59 21.71 -2.93 8.09
CA ARG A 59 22.24 -2.03 9.13
C ARG A 59 22.72 -2.92 10.27
N GLY A 60 24.03 -2.89 10.52
CA GLY A 60 24.63 -3.71 11.56
C GLY A 60 23.97 -3.41 12.92
N PRO A 61 24.16 -4.28 13.92
CA PRO A 61 23.52 -4.15 15.22
C PRO A 61 23.81 -2.82 15.96
N ASN A 62 24.81 -2.06 15.50
CA ASN A 62 25.18 -0.74 16.03
C ASN A 62 24.78 0.43 15.14
N GLY A 63 23.82 0.25 14.22
CA GLY A 63 23.30 1.36 13.43
C GLY A 63 22.70 2.46 14.31
N PRO A 64 22.73 3.74 13.88
CA PRO A 64 22.19 4.83 14.67
C PRO A 64 20.72 4.55 15.01
N HIS A 65 20.44 4.43 16.30
CA HIS A 65 19.14 4.15 16.89
C HIS A 65 18.20 5.37 16.88
N THR A 66 18.62 6.49 16.29
CA THR A 66 17.82 7.70 16.23
C THR A 66 16.57 7.41 15.39
N PRO A 67 15.37 7.42 16.00
CA PRO A 67 14.13 7.30 15.25
C PRO A 67 14.07 8.41 14.20
N ASN A 68 13.39 8.15 13.09
CA ASN A 68 13.07 9.23 12.16
C ASN A 68 12.23 10.28 12.94
N PRO A 69 12.64 11.55 13.03
CA PRO A 69 11.88 12.59 13.73
C PRO A 69 10.48 12.80 13.12
N ALA A 70 10.23 12.33 11.89
CA ALA A 70 8.89 12.32 11.30
C ALA A 70 7.93 11.27 11.90
N THR A 71 8.43 10.36 12.74
CA THR A 71 7.65 9.28 13.40
C THR A 71 7.59 9.47 14.92
N ASP A 72 8.22 10.53 15.44
CA ASP A 72 8.14 10.92 16.84
C ASP A 72 6.94 11.86 17.05
N ALA A 73 5.76 11.25 17.13
CA ALA A 73 4.54 11.92 17.53
C ALA A 73 3.75 10.97 18.43
N SER A 74 4.01 11.02 19.74
CA SER A 74 3.06 10.94 20.86
C SER A 74 3.80 10.91 22.19
#